data_AF-A0A975CXM8-F1
#
_entry.id   AF-A0A975CXM8-F1
#
_cell.length_a   1.000
_cell.length_b   1.000
_cell.length_c   1.000
_cell.angle_alpha   90.00
_cell.angle_beta   90.00
_cell.angle_gamma   90.00
#
_symmetry.space_group_name_H-M   'P 1'
#
loop_
_entity.id
_entity.type
_entity.pdbx_description
1 polymer ?
#
loop_
_entity_poly.entity_id
_entity_poly.type
_entity_poly.pdbx_seq_one_letter_code
_entity_poly.pdbx_strand_id
1 'polypeptide(L)'
;MKAPKKVVTLVLRIISGILTAILFAAVCFVLVMAHPKPDKEKTGAPQPLLTASPALAVSSMADMKPLVQSFPVPVMTFLDTAGMTFDCASSEDAALPDGTGRIASIWWKTEDGEEVILRSIYPADAWSLLEGGYHFSNTGGPMLFGSQSVRMEKADTVRIHAAADTGLYVMIVPKSLASKVAALSRSLQLVSYPD
;
A
#
# COMPACT_ATOMS: atom_id res chain seq x y z
N MET A 1 20.68 -28.77 -61.53
CA MET A 1 21.84 -27.88 -61.31
C MET A 1 21.93 -27.52 -59.83
N LYS A 2 23.00 -27.90 -59.11
CA LYS A 2 23.19 -27.52 -57.70
C LYS A 2 23.68 -26.07 -57.64
N ALA A 3 22.92 -25.19 -56.98
CA ALA A 3 23.35 -23.81 -56.76
C ALA A 3 24.70 -23.80 -55.99
N PRO A 4 25.66 -22.94 -56.38
CA PRO A 4 26.98 -22.93 -55.75
C PRO A 4 26.83 -22.60 -54.27
N LYS A 5 27.45 -23.42 -53.40
CA LYS A 5 27.31 -23.35 -51.92
C LYS A 5 27.46 -21.92 -51.37
N LYS A 6 28.34 -21.11 -51.97
CA LYS A 6 28.57 -19.69 -51.58
C LYS A 6 27.35 -18.79 -51.78
N VAL A 7 26.57 -19.01 -52.85
CA VAL A 7 25.35 -18.22 -53.13
C VAL A 7 24.23 -18.60 -52.17
N VAL A 8 24.08 -19.88 -51.84
CA VAL A 8 23.11 -20.35 -50.84
C VAL A 8 23.41 -19.76 -49.47
N THR A 9 24.68 -19.74 -49.05
CA THR A 9 25.09 -19.15 -47.77
C THR A 9 24.87 -17.63 -47.74
N LEU A 10 25.11 -16.93 -48.84
CA LEU A 10 24.87 -15.48 -48.94
C LEU A 10 23.38 -15.17 -48.82
N VAL A 11 22.53 -15.90 -49.55
CA VAL A 11 21.07 -15.77 -49.48
C VAL A 11 20.55 -16.07 -48.07
N LEU A 12 21.06 -17.10 -47.41
CA LEU A 12 20.66 -17.44 -46.02
C LEU A 12 21.02 -16.32 -45.03
N ARG A 13 22.18 -15.67 -45.19
CA ARG A 13 22.58 -14.54 -44.34
C ARG A 13 21.70 -13.32 -44.54
N ILE A 14 21.32 -13.03 -45.79
CA ILE A 14 20.40 -11.93 -46.11
C ILE A 14 19.02 -12.20 -45.50
N ILE A 15 18.49 -13.42 -45.69
CA ILE A 15 17.21 -13.83 -45.09
C ILE A 15 17.27 -13.75 -43.56
N SER A 16 18.36 -14.21 -42.94
CA SER A 16 18.55 -14.11 -41.49
C SER A 16 18.57 -12.66 -41.02
N GLY A 17 19.28 -11.77 -41.72
CA GLY A 17 19.33 -10.35 -41.36
C GLY A 17 17.96 -9.67 -41.46
N ILE A 18 17.19 -9.98 -42.51
CA ILE A 18 15.82 -9.50 -42.67
C ILE A 18 14.92 -10.04 -41.55
N LEU A 19 15.02 -11.32 -41.22
CA LEU A 19 14.23 -11.93 -40.14
C LEU A 19 14.54 -11.30 -38.78
N THR A 20 15.83 -11.04 -38.48
CA THR A 20 16.23 -10.36 -37.24
C THR A 20 15.70 -8.93 -37.19
N ALA A 21 15.74 -8.18 -38.30
CA ALA A 21 15.21 -6.83 -38.36
C ALA A 21 13.68 -6.81 -38.16
N ILE A 22 12.96 -7.76 -38.75
CA ILE A 22 11.51 -7.93 -38.55
C ILE A 22 11.19 -8.28 -37.10
N LEU A 23 11.95 -9.21 -36.50
CA LEU A 23 11.75 -9.61 -35.11
C LEU A 23 12.00 -8.43 -34.16
N PHE A 24 13.07 -7.66 -34.39
CA PHE A 24 13.38 -6.46 -33.61
C PHE A 24 12.28 -5.40 -33.75
N ALA A 25 11.80 -5.14 -34.97
CA ALA A 25 10.68 -4.22 -35.20
C ALA A 25 9.39 -4.68 -34.51
N ALA A 26 9.11 -5.99 -34.51
CA ALA A 26 7.96 -6.57 -33.80
C ALA A 26 8.09 -6.39 -32.27
N VAL A 27 9.28 -6.61 -31.70
CA VAL A 27 9.54 -6.37 -30.27
C VAL A 27 9.36 -4.88 -29.94
N CYS A 28 9.93 -3.98 -30.73
CA CYS A 28 9.74 -2.53 -30.55
C CYS A 28 8.26 -2.15 -30.64
N PHE A 29 7.52 -2.72 -31.59
CA PHE A 29 6.09 -2.48 -31.74
C PHE A 29 5.29 -2.98 -30.53
N VAL A 30 5.61 -4.18 -30.01
CA VAL A 30 5.00 -4.70 -28.79
C VAL A 30 5.32 -3.81 -27.59
N LEU A 31 6.56 -3.33 -27.44
CA LEU A 31 6.92 -2.42 -26.34
C LEU A 31 6.20 -1.07 -26.42
N VAL A 32 6.01 -0.53 -27.62
CA VAL A 32 5.24 0.72 -27.83
C VAL A 32 3.73 0.48 -27.65
N MET A 33 3.19 -0.68 -28.01
CA MET A 33 1.77 -0.99 -27.78
C MET A 33 1.48 -1.45 -26.35
N ALA A 34 2.51 -1.92 -25.65
CA ALA A 34 2.49 -2.26 -24.23
C ALA A 34 2.67 -1.02 -23.34
N HIS A 35 2.46 0.20 -23.85
CA HIS A 35 2.15 1.31 -22.94
C HIS A 35 1.01 0.81 -22.06
N PRO A 36 1.21 0.71 -20.72
CA PRO A 36 0.09 0.48 -19.84
C PRO A 36 -0.88 1.59 -20.22
N LYS A 37 -2.11 1.20 -20.63
CA LYS A 37 -3.20 2.17 -20.66
C LYS A 37 -3.08 2.88 -19.32
N PRO A 38 -3.08 4.22 -19.26
CA PRO A 38 -3.18 4.87 -17.98
C PRO A 38 -4.38 4.19 -17.35
N ASP A 39 -4.13 3.36 -16.34
CA ASP A 39 -5.19 2.92 -15.47
C ASP A 39 -5.88 4.24 -15.17
N LYS A 40 -7.19 4.30 -15.43
CA LYS A 40 -7.96 5.38 -14.85
C LYS A 40 -7.52 5.34 -13.41
N GLU A 41 -6.70 6.31 -13.00
CA GLU A 41 -6.34 6.45 -11.62
C GLU A 41 -7.69 6.27 -10.94
N LYS A 42 -7.76 5.35 -9.99
CA LYS A 42 -8.88 5.37 -9.06
C LYS A 42 -8.69 6.65 -8.23
N THR A 43 -8.64 7.81 -8.87
CA THR A 43 -9.16 9.05 -8.35
C THR A 43 -10.64 8.76 -8.20
N GLY A 44 -10.99 8.16 -7.06
CA GLY A 44 -12.34 8.32 -6.52
C GLY A 44 -12.68 9.80 -6.53
N ALA A 45 -13.97 10.12 -6.55
CA ALA A 45 -14.37 11.52 -6.42
C ALA A 45 -13.62 12.18 -5.25
N PRO A 46 -13.16 13.43 -5.39
CA PRO A 46 -12.38 14.12 -4.36
C PRO A 46 -13.07 13.98 -3.00
N GLN A 47 -12.37 13.41 -2.02
CA GLN A 47 -12.94 13.24 -0.69
C GLN A 47 -13.00 14.61 -0.01
N PRO A 48 -14.13 14.96 0.64
CA PRO A 48 -14.28 16.27 1.25
C PRO A 48 -13.29 16.43 2.40
N LEU A 49 -12.61 17.57 2.45
CA LEU A 49 -11.65 17.85 3.51
C LEU A 49 -12.37 18.16 4.82
N LEU A 50 -11.72 17.84 5.94
CA LEU A 50 -12.35 17.93 7.25
C LEU A 50 -12.27 19.35 7.81
N THR A 51 -13.27 19.70 8.62
CA THR A 51 -13.14 20.76 9.61
C THR A 51 -12.29 20.26 10.78
N ALA A 52 -11.49 21.16 11.35
CA ALA A 52 -10.62 20.84 12.47
C ALA A 52 -11.43 20.32 13.67
N SER A 53 -10.94 19.25 14.30
CA SER A 53 -11.47 18.63 15.51
C SER A 53 -10.37 18.55 16.56
N PRO A 54 -10.70 18.62 17.85
CA PRO A 54 -9.73 18.38 18.91
C PRO A 54 -9.14 16.97 18.82
N ALA A 55 -7.86 16.85 19.22
CA ALA A 55 -7.19 15.57 19.31
C ALA A 55 -7.83 14.71 20.41
N LEU A 56 -7.99 13.42 20.13
CA LEU A 56 -8.48 12.42 21.07
C LEU A 56 -7.34 11.47 21.41
N ALA A 57 -7.21 11.11 22.69
CA ALA A 57 -6.27 10.11 23.15
C ALA A 57 -7.01 9.14 24.07
N VAL A 58 -6.74 7.85 23.89
CA VAL A 58 -7.44 6.75 24.53
C VAL A 58 -6.42 5.75 25.06
N SER A 59 -6.54 5.38 26.32
CA SER A 59 -5.63 4.42 26.98
C SER A 59 -6.30 3.08 27.29
N SER A 60 -7.57 2.89 26.91
CA SER A 60 -8.34 1.67 27.11
C SER A 60 -9.17 1.32 25.89
N MET A 61 -9.24 0.03 25.54
CA MET A 61 -10.05 -0.44 24.42
C MET A 61 -11.55 -0.13 24.62
N ALA A 62 -12.04 -0.06 25.86
CA ALA A 62 -13.43 0.28 26.16
C ALA A 62 -13.80 1.72 25.73
N ASP A 63 -12.81 2.60 25.71
CA ASP A 63 -12.95 4.02 25.39
C ASP A 63 -12.61 4.30 23.91
N MET A 64 -12.46 3.26 23.09
CA MET A 64 -12.17 3.38 21.65
C MET A 64 -13.37 3.89 20.85
N LYS A 65 -14.59 3.69 21.34
CA LYS A 65 -15.83 4.01 20.62
C LYS A 65 -15.91 5.49 20.18
N PRO A 66 -15.69 6.49 21.06
CA PRO A 66 -15.68 7.90 20.66
C PRO A 66 -14.65 8.23 19.57
N LEU A 67 -13.45 7.62 19.63
CA LEU A 67 -12.41 7.82 18.63
C LEU A 67 -12.88 7.33 17.25
N VAL A 68 -13.42 6.12 17.20
CA VAL A 68 -13.91 5.51 15.95
C VAL A 68 -15.13 6.27 15.40
N GLN A 69 -16.04 6.75 16.26
CA GLN A 69 -17.18 7.58 15.84
C GLN A 69 -16.75 8.95 15.30
N SER A 70 -15.67 9.52 15.83
CA SER A 70 -15.14 10.82 15.36
C SER A 70 -14.36 10.74 14.05
N PHE A 71 -14.01 9.52 13.61
CA PHE A 71 -13.22 9.31 12.40
C PHE A 71 -14.15 9.13 11.19
N PRO A 72 -13.90 9.83 10.06
CA PRO A 72 -14.84 9.88 8.94
C PRO A 72 -14.97 8.56 8.16
N VAL A 73 -14.08 7.60 8.41
CA VAL A 73 -14.00 6.32 7.69
C VAL A 73 -13.74 5.20 8.69
N PRO A 74 -13.93 3.92 8.30
CA PRO A 74 -13.63 2.82 9.20
C PRO A 74 -12.17 2.86 9.68
N VAL A 75 -11.96 2.64 10.97
CA VAL A 75 -10.63 2.61 11.58
C VAL A 75 -10.09 1.19 11.54
N MET A 76 -8.84 1.04 11.09
CA MET A 76 -8.13 -0.22 11.09
C MET A 76 -7.68 -0.63 12.49
N THR A 77 -8.00 -1.85 12.88
CA THR A 77 -7.62 -2.45 14.16
C THR A 77 -7.40 -3.97 14.00
N PHE A 78 -6.92 -4.66 15.04
CA PHE A 78 -6.85 -6.12 15.06
C PHE A 78 -8.19 -6.76 15.44
N LEU A 79 -8.42 -7.99 14.98
CA LEU A 79 -9.46 -8.88 15.49
C LEU A 79 -9.20 -9.20 16.97
N ASP A 80 -10.26 -9.34 17.77
CA ASP A 80 -10.16 -9.73 19.18
C ASP A 80 -9.45 -11.09 19.38
N THR A 81 -9.47 -11.94 18.35
CA THR A 81 -8.83 -13.27 18.33
C THR A 81 -7.38 -13.25 17.85
N ALA A 82 -6.81 -12.08 17.57
CA ALA A 82 -5.46 -11.96 16.99
C ALA A 82 -4.32 -12.19 18.01
N GLY A 83 -4.61 -12.31 19.31
CA GLY A 83 -3.58 -12.45 20.35
C GLY A 83 -2.77 -11.17 20.59
N MET A 84 -3.28 -10.01 20.15
CA MET A 84 -2.64 -8.71 20.32
C MET A 84 -3.17 -8.03 21.58
N THR A 85 -2.29 -7.39 22.34
CA THR A 85 -2.66 -6.58 23.51
C THR A 85 -2.77 -5.13 23.11
N PHE A 86 -3.91 -4.51 23.36
CA PHE A 86 -4.11 -3.08 23.13
C PHE A 86 -3.28 -2.26 24.12
N ASP A 87 -2.60 -1.22 23.63
CA ASP A 87 -1.80 -0.30 24.47
C ASP A 87 -2.49 1.06 24.58
N CYS A 88 -2.59 1.79 23.46
CA CYS A 88 -3.25 3.09 23.40
C CYS A 88 -3.70 3.42 21.97
N ALA A 89 -4.48 4.48 21.83
CA ALA A 89 -4.88 5.04 20.54
C ALA A 89 -4.98 6.56 20.60
N SER A 90 -4.83 7.20 19.45
CA SER A 90 -5.03 8.63 19.29
C SER A 90 -5.66 8.96 17.96
N SER A 91 -6.32 10.11 17.89
CA SER A 91 -6.79 10.71 16.65
C SER A 91 -6.37 12.18 16.64
N GLU A 92 -5.69 12.59 15.58
CA GLU A 92 -5.18 13.95 15.41
C GLU A 92 -5.38 14.46 14.00
N ASP A 93 -5.55 15.76 13.87
CA ASP A 93 -5.67 16.45 12.59
C ASP A 93 -4.27 16.87 12.09
N ALA A 94 -4.06 16.71 10.79
CA ALA A 94 -2.83 17.07 10.11
C ALA A 94 -3.12 17.98 8.92
N ALA A 95 -2.26 18.98 8.73
CA ALA A 95 -2.40 19.92 7.63
C ALA A 95 -2.10 19.26 6.28
N LEU A 96 -2.98 19.48 5.31
CA LEU A 96 -2.80 19.15 3.90
C LEU A 96 -2.82 20.45 3.07
N PRO A 97 -2.23 20.46 1.85
CA PRO A 97 -2.18 21.65 1.02
C PRO A 97 -3.54 22.31 0.79
N ASP A 98 -4.60 21.51 0.65
CA ASP A 98 -5.95 21.97 0.33
C ASP A 98 -6.90 22.00 1.54
N GLY A 99 -6.44 21.61 2.75
CA GLY A 99 -7.29 21.54 3.95
C GLY A 99 -6.71 20.69 5.08
N THR A 100 -7.57 19.91 5.75
CA THR A 100 -7.18 19.11 6.94
C THR A 100 -7.45 17.63 6.69
N GLY A 101 -6.42 16.81 6.86
CA GLY A 101 -6.54 15.36 6.98
C GLY A 101 -6.59 14.94 8.45
N ARG A 102 -6.99 13.70 8.72
CA ARG A 102 -7.02 13.13 10.08
C ARG A 102 -6.32 11.79 10.11
N ILE A 103 -5.58 11.55 11.18
CA ILE A 103 -4.82 10.33 11.42
C ILE A 103 -5.31 9.72 12.72
N ALA A 104 -5.84 8.50 12.65
CA ALA A 104 -6.08 7.66 13.81
C ALA A 104 -4.93 6.66 13.94
N SER A 105 -4.19 6.72 15.04
CA SER A 105 -3.09 5.80 15.35
C SER A 105 -3.50 4.88 16.49
N ILE A 106 -3.24 3.58 16.36
CA ILE A 106 -3.52 2.56 17.36
C ILE A 106 -2.26 1.74 17.59
N TRP A 107 -1.83 1.66 18.84
CA TRP A 107 -0.66 0.90 19.28
C TRP A 107 -1.10 -0.41 19.91
N TRP A 108 -0.51 -1.48 19.40
CA TRP A 108 -0.71 -2.85 19.88
C TRP A 108 0.63 -3.46 20.28
N LYS A 109 0.60 -4.45 21.14
CA LYS A 109 1.76 -5.28 21.50
C LYS A 109 1.47 -6.73 21.16
N THR A 110 2.47 -7.42 20.60
CA THR A 110 2.44 -8.88 20.48
C THR A 110 2.55 -9.53 21.86
N GLU A 111 2.34 -10.84 21.94
CA GLU A 111 2.59 -11.62 23.17
C GLU A 111 4.05 -11.49 23.66
N ASP A 112 4.99 -11.31 22.73
CA ASP A 112 6.42 -11.10 22.99
C ASP A 112 6.74 -9.64 23.41
N GLY A 113 5.74 -8.76 23.46
CA GLY A 113 5.89 -7.34 23.83
C GLY A 113 6.37 -6.43 22.71
N GLU A 114 6.43 -6.92 21.46
CA GLU A 114 6.83 -6.11 20.31
C GLU A 114 5.68 -5.20 19.87
N GLU A 115 5.98 -3.92 19.66
CA GLU A 115 4.98 -2.92 19.27
C GLU A 115 4.57 -3.08 17.80
N VAL A 116 3.27 -2.98 17.51
CA VAL A 116 2.72 -2.88 16.16
C VAL A 116 1.81 -1.66 16.12
N ILE A 117 2.06 -0.76 15.16
CA ILE A 117 1.31 0.48 15.02
C ILE A 117 0.40 0.35 13.80
N LEU A 118 -0.89 0.60 14.00
CA LEU A 118 -1.89 0.69 12.94
C LEU A 118 -2.27 2.16 12.78
N ARG A 119 -2.29 2.67 11.55
CA ARG A 119 -2.80 4.00 11.24
C ARG A 119 -3.90 3.93 10.20
N SER A 120 -4.96 4.69 10.45
CA SER A 120 -6.01 5.00 9.48
C SER A 120 -5.90 6.47 9.16
N ILE A 121 -5.79 6.80 7.88
CA ILE A 121 -5.56 8.17 7.42
C ILE A 121 -6.70 8.54 6.47
N TYR A 122 -7.25 9.72 6.68
CA TYR A 122 -8.23 10.34 5.81
C TYR A 122 -7.70 11.70 5.31
N PRO A 123 -7.87 12.05 4.03
CA PRO A 123 -8.41 11.22 2.93
C PRO A 123 -7.45 10.11 2.46
N ALA A 124 -7.93 9.21 1.60
CA ALA A 124 -7.20 8.05 1.07
C ALA A 124 -5.99 8.43 0.20
N ASP A 125 -5.99 9.64 -0.37
CA ASP A 125 -4.91 10.20 -1.19
C ASP A 125 -3.94 11.08 -0.38
N ALA A 126 -4.08 11.13 0.96
CA ALA A 126 -3.20 11.87 1.86
C ALA A 126 -1.82 11.21 2.06
N TRP A 127 -1.17 10.82 0.96
CA TRP A 127 0.15 10.19 0.92
C TRP A 127 1.24 11.04 1.58
N SER A 128 1.08 12.36 1.58
CA SER A 128 1.99 13.30 2.24
C SER A 128 2.02 13.14 3.77
N LEU A 129 1.00 12.51 4.37
CA LEU A 129 0.94 12.23 5.81
C LEU A 129 1.70 10.94 6.19
N LEU A 130 2.20 10.20 5.20
CA LEU A 130 3.06 9.05 5.47
C LEU A 130 4.45 9.49 5.94
N GLU A 131 4.97 8.79 6.94
CA GLU A 131 6.33 9.05 7.45
C GLU A 131 7.40 8.84 6.34
N GLY A 132 8.38 9.75 6.27
CA GLY A 132 9.49 9.65 5.34
C GLY A 132 10.60 8.66 5.75
N GLY A 133 11.52 8.40 4.82
CA GLY A 133 12.74 7.59 5.08
C GLY A 133 12.56 6.08 4.90
N TYR A 134 11.43 5.64 4.35
CA TYR A 134 11.22 4.26 3.95
C TYR A 134 11.66 4.03 2.49
N HIS A 135 12.19 2.85 2.20
CA HIS A 135 12.60 2.42 0.86
C HIS A 135 11.78 1.23 0.38
N PHE A 136 11.59 1.08 -0.93
CA PHE A 136 10.88 -0.07 -1.48
C PHE A 136 11.58 -1.39 -1.14
N SER A 137 10.79 -2.37 -0.70
CA SER A 137 11.26 -3.74 -0.54
C SER A 137 11.14 -4.50 -1.86
N ASN A 138 12.00 -5.49 -2.08
CA ASN A 138 11.84 -6.45 -3.17
C ASN A 138 10.69 -7.45 -2.91
N THR A 139 10.16 -7.45 -1.69
CA THR A 139 9.04 -8.28 -1.26
C THR A 139 7.76 -7.45 -1.39
N GLY A 140 6.76 -7.97 -2.12
CA GLY A 140 5.46 -7.32 -2.25
C GLY A 140 4.72 -7.19 -0.91
N GLY A 141 3.81 -6.22 -0.82
CA GLY A 141 2.91 -6.10 0.31
C GLY A 141 1.75 -7.11 0.25
N PRO A 142 1.23 -7.58 1.40
CA PRO A 142 0.03 -8.41 1.43
C PRO A 142 -1.21 -7.62 0.96
N MET A 143 -2.31 -8.29 0.62
CA MET A 143 -3.58 -7.59 0.42
C MET A 143 -4.05 -6.95 1.73
N LEU A 144 -4.46 -5.68 1.68
CA LEU A 144 -5.13 -4.99 2.79
C LEU A 144 -6.53 -4.60 2.33
N PHE A 145 -7.56 -5.20 2.94
CA PHE A 145 -8.97 -4.89 2.67
C PHE A 145 -9.33 -4.90 1.17
N GLY A 146 -8.79 -5.86 0.42
CA GLY A 146 -9.01 -6.01 -1.03
C GLY A 146 -8.16 -5.09 -1.91
N SER A 147 -7.29 -4.26 -1.32
CA SER A 147 -6.38 -3.36 -2.03
C SER A 147 -4.95 -3.88 -2.02
N GLN A 148 -4.24 -3.69 -3.14
CA GLN A 148 -2.82 -4.02 -3.24
C GLN A 148 -2.02 -3.07 -2.35
N SER A 149 -1.36 -3.62 -1.33
CA SER A 149 -0.48 -2.81 -0.48
C SER A 149 0.93 -2.72 -1.03
N VAL A 150 1.61 -1.66 -0.62
CA VAL A 150 3.03 -1.42 -0.83
C VAL A 150 3.76 -1.74 0.46
N ARG A 151 4.82 -2.53 0.35
CA ARG A 151 5.76 -2.80 1.43
C ARG A 151 6.99 -1.93 1.28
N MET A 152 7.31 -1.20 2.33
CA MET A 152 8.53 -0.42 2.43
C MET A 152 9.23 -0.67 3.76
N GLU A 153 10.55 -0.50 3.79
CA GLU A 153 11.38 -0.82 4.95
C GLU A 153 12.28 0.37 5.29
N LYS A 154 12.53 0.55 6.59
CA LYS A 154 13.41 1.57 7.15
C LYS A 154 14.12 0.95 8.34
N ALA A 155 15.45 0.96 8.37
CA ALA A 155 16.30 0.47 9.47
C ALA A 155 15.75 -0.78 10.21
N ASP A 156 14.94 -0.55 11.25
CA ASP A 156 14.34 -1.47 12.21
C ASP A 156 12.83 -1.71 12.05
N THR A 157 12.16 -1.09 11.08
CA THR A 157 10.71 -1.23 10.83
C THR A 157 10.36 -1.57 9.38
N VAL A 158 9.19 -2.18 9.22
CA VAL A 158 8.53 -2.46 7.95
C VAL A 158 7.18 -1.75 7.98
N ARG A 159 6.93 -0.94 6.96
CA ARG A 159 5.64 -0.29 6.72
C ARG A 159 4.93 -0.97 5.57
N ILE A 160 3.70 -1.38 5.82
CA ILE A 160 2.76 -1.81 4.81
C ILE A 160 1.68 -0.74 4.70
N HIS A 161 1.37 -0.26 3.50
CA HIS A 161 0.26 0.67 3.33
C HIS A 161 -0.55 0.39 2.07
N ALA A 162 -1.84 0.68 2.11
CA ALA A 162 -2.73 0.61 0.97
C ALA A 162 -3.77 1.73 1.05
N ALA A 163 -3.98 2.44 -0.07
CA ALA A 163 -5.16 3.27 -0.24
C ALA A 163 -6.32 2.37 -0.65
N ALA A 164 -7.36 2.34 0.18
CA ALA A 164 -8.65 1.77 -0.17
C ALA A 164 -9.58 2.88 -0.68
N ASP A 165 -10.82 2.53 -1.01
CA ASP A 165 -11.79 3.49 -1.55
C ASP A 165 -12.16 4.61 -0.56
N THR A 166 -12.01 4.38 0.76
CA THR A 166 -12.40 5.34 1.81
C THR A 166 -11.22 5.98 2.54
N GLY A 167 -10.12 5.25 2.75
CA GLY A 167 -9.00 5.74 3.55
C GLY A 167 -7.68 5.08 3.20
N LEU A 168 -6.60 5.67 3.70
CA LEU A 168 -5.24 5.15 3.60
C LEU A 168 -4.90 4.40 4.89
N TYR A 169 -4.69 3.10 4.77
CA TYR A 169 -4.42 2.22 5.89
C TYR A 169 -2.95 1.83 5.93
N VAL A 170 -2.33 1.93 7.11
CA VAL A 170 -0.89 1.73 7.30
C VAL A 170 -0.64 0.83 8.50
N MET A 171 0.11 -0.24 8.32
CA MET A 171 0.62 -1.09 9.39
C MET A 171 2.14 -0.93 9.46
N ILE A 172 2.66 -0.55 10.62
CA ILE A 172 4.09 -0.44 10.91
C ILE A 172 4.44 -1.52 11.92
N VAL A 173 5.40 -2.37 11.57
CA VAL A 173 5.90 -3.44 12.44
C VAL A 173 7.41 -3.38 12.56
N PRO A 174 7.99 -3.81 13.68
CA PRO A 174 9.41 -4.11 13.82
C PRO A 174 9.89 -5.11 12.76
N LYS A 175 11.15 -4.99 12.36
CA LYS A 175 11.77 -5.84 11.35
C LYS A 175 11.90 -7.30 11.80
N SER A 176 11.98 -7.54 13.10
CA SER A 176 11.84 -8.86 13.74
C SER A 176 10.52 -9.57 13.37
N LEU A 177 9.44 -8.80 13.15
CA LEU A 177 8.12 -9.31 12.74
C LEU A 177 7.92 -9.35 11.22
N ALA A 178 8.95 -9.04 10.41
CA ALA A 178 8.83 -8.91 8.97
C ALA A 178 8.32 -10.18 8.24
N SER A 179 8.60 -11.36 8.79
CA SER A 179 8.12 -12.66 8.27
C SER A 179 6.67 -12.94 8.67
N LYS A 180 6.17 -12.32 9.74
CA LYS A 180 4.79 -12.45 10.24
C LYS A 180 3.83 -11.43 9.62
N VAL A 181 4.32 -10.44 8.87
CA VAL A 181 3.51 -9.39 8.22
C VAL A 181 2.26 -9.94 7.52
N ALA A 182 2.40 -10.99 6.71
CA ALA A 182 1.25 -11.55 6.00
C ALA A 182 0.21 -12.20 6.93
N ALA A 183 0.63 -12.76 8.07
CA ALA A 183 -0.29 -13.28 9.08
C ALA A 183 -0.97 -12.14 9.83
N LEU A 184 -0.20 -11.14 10.30
CA LEU A 184 -0.72 -9.95 10.97
C LEU A 184 -1.76 -9.23 10.11
N SER A 185 -1.50 -9.06 8.80
CA SER A 185 -2.44 -8.42 7.88
C SER A 185 -3.77 -9.16 7.73
N ARG A 186 -3.80 -10.50 7.88
CA ARG A 186 -5.05 -11.27 7.84
C ARG A 186 -5.88 -11.14 9.11
N SER A 187 -5.23 -10.74 10.20
CA SER A 187 -5.87 -10.50 11.50
C SER A 187 -6.35 -9.05 11.66
N LEU A 188 -6.21 -8.21 10.62
CA LEU A 188 -6.72 -6.85 10.62
C LEU A 188 -8.20 -6.82 10.22
N GLN A 189 -8.92 -5.87 10.81
CA GLN A 189 -10.30 -5.55 10.50
C GLN A 189 -10.49 -4.03 10.40
N LEU A 190 -11.55 -3.64 9.72
CA LEU A 190 -12.04 -2.26 9.69
C LEU A 190 -13.26 -2.16 10.60
N VAL A 191 -13.22 -1.26 11.57
CA VAL A 191 -14.32 -1.00 12.49
C VAL A 191 -14.90 0.39 12.26
N SER A 192 -16.22 0.47 12.23
CA SER A 192 -16.98 1.72 12.24
C SER A 192 -18.14 1.53 13.19
N TYR A 193 -18.38 2.48 14.09
CA TYR A 193 -19.60 2.48 14.89
C TYR A 193 -20.60 3.40 14.19
N PRO A 194 -21.79 2.90 13.83
CA PRO A 194 -22.85 3.80 13.40
C PRO A 194 -23.18 4.77 14.53
N ASP A 195 -23.61 5.98 14.15
CA ASP A 195 -24.19 6.96 15.05
C ASP A 195 -25.48 6.43 15.71
#